data_AF-A0A5K0ZMN1-F1
#
_entry.id   AF-A0A5K0ZMN1-F1
#
_cell.length_a   1.000
_cell.length_b   1.000
_cell.length_c   1.000
_cell.angle_alpha   90.00
_cell.angle_beta   90.00
_cell.angle_gamma   90.00
#
_symmetry.space_group_name_H-M   'P 1'
#
loop_
_entity.id
_entity.type
_entity.pdbx_description
1 polymer ?
#
loop_
_entity_poly.entity_id
_entity_poly.type
_entity_poly.pdbx_seq_one_letter_code
_entity_poly.pdbx_strand_id
1 'polypeptide(L)' 'VHKLGSYGRSLDITRFSSYHELRSELARMFGLEGQLEDPLRSGWQLVFVDRENDVLLLGDDPW' A
#
# COMPACT_ATOMS: atom_id res chain seq x y z
N VAL A 1 0.38 4.01 -7.96
CA VAL A 1 1.15 3.86 -6.69
C VAL A 1 2.48 4.54 -6.83
N HIS A 2 2.85 5.34 -5.84
CA HIS A 2 4.06 6.16 -5.87
C HIS A 2 4.87 5.96 -4.59
N LYS A 3 6.19 5.96 -4.74
CA LYS A 3 7.17 6.01 -3.66
C LYS A 3 8.28 6.97 -4.08
N LEU A 4 8.66 7.88 -3.20
CA LEU A 4 9.74 8.84 -3.48
C LEU A 4 11.04 8.07 -3.79
N GLY A 5 11.75 8.52 -4.84
CA GLY A 5 12.96 7.84 -5.31
C GLY A 5 12.69 6.52 -6.05
N SER A 6 11.47 6.29 -6.50
CA SER A 6 11.10 5.11 -7.31
C SER A 6 10.16 5.50 -8.45
N TYR A 7 10.16 4.72 -9.52
CA TYR A 7 9.22 4.92 -10.62
C TYR A 7 7.80 4.55 -10.16
N GLY A 8 6.82 5.38 -10.54
CA GLY A 8 5.41 5.09 -10.30
C GLY A 8 4.97 3.82 -11.03
N ARG A 9 4.07 3.05 -10.42
CA ARG A 9 3.46 1.86 -11.03
C ARG A 9 1.93 1.94 -10.98
N SER A 10 1.27 1.30 -11.93
CA SER A 10 -0.18 1.13 -11.94
C SER A 10 -0.54 -0.30 -11.53
N LEU A 11 -1.65 -0.44 -10.81
CA LEU A 11 -2.12 -1.69 -10.23
C LEU A 11 -3.65 -1.68 -10.24
N ASP A 12 -4.25 -2.84 -10.46
CA ASP A 12 -5.70 -3.03 -10.31
C ASP A 12 -6.00 -3.65 -8.94
N ILE A 13 -6.56 -2.86 -8.03
CA ILE A 13 -6.85 -3.24 -6.64
C ILE A 13 -7.92 -4.34 -6.57
N THR A 14 -8.79 -4.46 -7.58
CA THR A 14 -9.86 -5.48 -7.57
C THR A 14 -9.34 -6.92 -7.70
N ARG A 15 -8.06 -7.08 -8.04
CA ARG A 15 -7.39 -8.37 -8.16
C ARG A 15 -6.97 -8.98 -6.82
N PHE A 16 -7.13 -8.26 -5.72
CA PHE A 16 -6.75 -8.69 -4.38
C PHE A 16 -8.00 -8.93 -3.54
N SER A 17 -7.89 -9.84 -2.58
CA SER A 17 -8.98 -10.23 -1.67
C SER A 17 -8.78 -9.73 -0.25
N SER A 18 -7.63 -9.10 0.04
CA SER A 18 -7.33 -8.54 1.35
C SER A 18 -6.22 -7.49 1.26
N TYR A 19 -6.16 -6.62 2.29
CA TYR A 19 -5.04 -5.69 2.44
C TYR A 19 -3.70 -6.41 2.62
N HIS A 20 -3.69 -7.64 3.14
CA HIS A 20 -2.46 -8.41 3.29
C HIS A 20 -1.86 -8.76 1.92
N GLU A 21 -2.68 -9.25 0.98
CA GLU A 21 -2.21 -9.55 -0.38
C GLU A 21 -1.73 -8.29 -1.11
N LEU A 22 -2.46 -7.18 -0.97
CA LEU A 22 -2.07 -5.90 -1.54
C LEU A 22 -0.72 -5.42 -0.98
N ARG A 23 -0.53 -5.49 0.35
CA ARG A 23 0.73 -5.11 1.02
C ARG A 23 1.92 -5.92 0.52
N SER A 24 1.76 -7.24 0.44
CA SER A 24 2.81 -8.14 -0.06
C SER A 24 3.20 -7.85 -1.50
N GLU A 25 2.23 -7.56 -2.38
CA GLU A 25 2.52 -7.20 -3.77
C GLU A 25 3.22 -5.83 -3.88
N LEU A 26 2.76 -4.84 -3.12
CA LEU A 26 3.41 -3.53 -3.06
C LEU A 26 4.84 -3.62 -2.53
N ALA A 27 5.06 -4.46 -1.52
CA ALA A 27 6.37 -4.70 -0.95
C ALA A 27 7.33 -5.21 -2.04
N ARG A 28 6.89 -6.22 -2.79
CA ARG A 28 7.64 -6.75 -3.93
C ARG A 28 7.88 -5.72 -5.05
N MET A 29 6.89 -4.90 -5.38
CA MET A 29 7.01 -3.90 -6.45
C MET A 29 8.06 -2.82 -6.16
N PHE A 30 8.33 -2.55 -4.87
CA PHE A 30 9.20 -1.47 -4.40
C PHE A 30 10.44 -1.95 -3.62
N GLY A 31 10.67 -3.26 -3.49
CA GLY A 31 11.80 -3.83 -2.75
C GLY A 31 11.71 -3.58 -1.24
N LEU A 32 10.50 -3.70 -0.69
CA LEU A 32 10.16 -3.46 0.71
C LEU A 32 9.60 -4.72 1.39
N GLU A 33 9.91 -5.91 0.89
CA GLU A 33 9.48 -7.19 1.47
C GLU A 33 9.86 -7.27 2.96
N GLY A 34 8.89 -7.66 3.78
CA GLY A 34 9.01 -7.69 5.25
C GLY A 34 8.83 -6.32 5.93
N GLN A 35 8.68 -5.22 5.18
CA GLN A 35 8.48 -3.87 5.73
C GLN A 35 7.04 -3.38 5.61
N LEU A 36 6.21 -3.90 4.71
CA LEU A 36 4.81 -3.45 4.58
C LEU A 36 3.82 -4.41 5.26
N GLU A 37 4.28 -5.62 5.59
CA GLU A 37 3.50 -6.71 6.15
C GLU A 37 3.29 -6.56 7.67
N ASP A 38 4.15 -5.80 8.36
CA ASP A 38 4.01 -5.42 9.77
C ASP A 38 4.10 -3.88 9.94
N PRO A 39 2.97 -3.17 9.75
CA PRO A 39 2.93 -1.71 9.80
C PRO A 39 3.37 -1.13 11.16
N LEU A 40 3.14 -1.86 12.24
CA LEU A 40 3.46 -1.40 13.60
C LEU A 40 4.96 -1.41 13.88
N ARG A 41 5.70 -2.35 13.27
CA ARG A 41 7.14 -2.53 13.55
C ARG A 41 8.03 -1.86 12.51
N SER A 42 7.56 -1.71 11.27
CA SER A 42 8.38 -1.19 10.19
C SER A 42 8.46 0.34 10.12
N GLY A 43 7.48 1.03 10.72
CA GLY A 43 7.31 2.48 10.58
C GLY A 43 6.82 2.92 9.19
N TRP A 44 6.58 1.99 8.26
CA TRP A 44 6.00 2.29 6.96
C TRP A 44 4.48 2.37 7.06
N GLN A 45 3.93 3.39 6.42
CA GLN A 45 2.48 3.57 6.28
C GLN A 45 2.10 3.60 4.81
N LEU A 46 1.01 2.90 4.50
CA LEU A 46 0.37 2.95 3.19
C LEU A 46 -0.81 3.91 3.27
N VAL A 47 -0.84 4.89 2.36
CA VAL A 47 -1.91 5.88 2.28
C VAL A 47 -2.48 5.92 0.87
N PHE A 48 -3.73 6.35 0.75
CA PHE A 48 -4.35 6.67 -0.53
C PHE A 48 -4.99 8.05 -0.48
N VAL A 49 -5.21 8.62 -1.66
CA VAL A 49 -5.98 9.86 -1.82
C VAL A 49 -7.34 9.48 -2.37
N ASP A 50 -8.39 9.92 -1.69
CA ASP A 50 -9.76 9.62 -2.09
C ASP A 50 -10.29 10.62 -3.14
N ARG A 51 -11.61 10.65 -3.37
CA ARG A 51 -12.22 11.58 -4.33
C ARG A 51 -12.35 13.00 -3.79
N GLU A 52 -12.32 13.16 -2.47
CA GLU A 52 -12.38 14.44 -1.77
C GLU A 52 -10.99 15.07 -1.61
N ASN A 53 -9.95 14.37 -2.10
CA ASN A 53 -8.54 14.75 -2.05
C ASN A 53 -7.96 14.65 -0.62
N ASP A 54 -8.57 13.82 0.22
CA ASP A 54 -8.08 13.53 1.57
C ASP A 54 -7.08 12.38 1.55
N VAL A 55 -6.04 12.51 2.39
CA VAL A 55 -5.03 11.46 2.58
C VAL A 55 -5.49 10.55 3.71
N LEU A 56 -5.80 9.30 3.36
CA LEU A 56 -6.34 8.31 4.29
C LEU A 56 -5.37 7.15 4.46
N LEU A 57 -5.35 6.57 5.66
CA LEU A 57 -4.58 5.35 5.93
C LEU A 57 -5.27 4.17 5.25
N LEU A 58 -4.48 3.38 4.54
CA LEU A 58 -4.99 2.19 3.87
C LEU A 58 -5.13 1.04 4.87
N GLY A 59 -6.35 0.57 5.09
CA GLY A 59 -6.65 -0.63 5.88
C GLY A 59 -7.47 -0.42 7.15
N ASP A 60 -8.02 0.78 7.36
CA ASP A 60 -8.93 1.06 8.48
C ASP A 60 -10.36 0.57 8.19
N ASP A 61 -10.78 0.61 6.93
CA ASP A 61 -12.05 0.06 6.47
C ASP A 61 -11.95 -1.44 6.18
N PRO A 62 -13.08 -2.17 6.14
CA PRO A 62 -13.12 -3.49 5.52
C PRO A 62 -12.58 -3.44 4.09
N TRP A 63 -11.90 -4.51 3.67
CA TRP A 63 -11.45 -4.66 2.28
C TRP A 63 -12.59 -4.49 1.28
#